data_AF-A0A174PQZ5-F1
#
_entry.id   AF-A0A174PQZ5-F1
#
_cell.length_a   1.000
_cell.length_b   1.000
_cell.length_c   1.000
_cell.angle_alpha   90.00
_cell.angle_beta   90.00
_cell.angle_gamma   90.00
#
_symmetry.space_group_name_H-M   'P 1'
#
loop_
_entity.id
_entity.type
_entity.pdbx_description
1 polymer ?
#
loop_
_entity_poly.entity_id
_entity_poly.type
_entity_poly.pdbx_seq_one_letter_code
_entity_poly.pdbx_strand_id
1 'polypeptide(L)'
;MKKIIYICLDLLTIAFLIGGYAFQYFTRKKLGMLRWVNYQNMQIQKNPVYDILKYITVAAAIVLIVLIIVGYRKKKELLGKIDFVMIVIMQILGISYLGITVLKSIESFPAYYFLMPFLGAATLMQIIRNGIAVGTKKNEK
;
A
#
# COMPACT_ATOMS: atom_id res chain seq x y z
N MET A 1 14.87 -5.37 -19.35
CA MET A 1 14.78 -4.36 -18.25
C MET A 1 13.40 -4.33 -17.56
N LYS A 2 12.27 -4.19 -18.27
CA LYS A 2 10.92 -4.14 -17.65
C LYS A 2 10.58 -5.32 -16.73
N LYS A 3 10.92 -6.56 -17.12
CA LYS A 3 10.69 -7.76 -16.30
C LYS A 3 11.45 -7.72 -14.96
N ILE A 4 12.69 -7.26 -14.96
CA ILE A 4 13.51 -7.13 -13.73
C ILE A 4 12.87 -6.11 -12.79
N ILE A 5 12.45 -4.96 -13.32
CA ILE A 5 11.77 -3.92 -12.53
C ILE A 5 10.49 -4.46 -11.90
N TYR A 6 9.68 -5.22 -12.64
CA TYR A 6 8.46 -5.83 -12.10
C TYR A 6 8.75 -6.83 -10.99
N ILE A 7 9.77 -7.69 -11.15
CA ILE A 7 10.18 -8.65 -10.13
C ILE A 7 10.68 -7.91 -8.87
N CYS A 8 11.49 -6.86 -9.03
CA CYS A 8 11.95 -6.06 -7.91
C CYS A 8 10.79 -5.39 -7.16
N LEU A 9 9.82 -4.81 -7.88
CA LEU A 9 8.64 -4.19 -7.28
C LEU A 9 7.80 -5.22 -6.51
N ASP A 10 7.59 -6.41 -7.07
CA ASP A 10 6.83 -7.48 -6.40
C ASP A 10 7.54 -8.00 -5.15
N LEU A 11 8.85 -8.24 -5.23
CA LEU A 11 9.66 -8.64 -4.07
C LEU A 11 9.59 -7.59 -2.96
N LEU A 12 9.63 -6.31 -3.35
CA LEU A 12 9.59 -5.21 -2.41
C LEU A 12 8.20 -5.04 -1.78
N THR A 13 7.12 -5.26 -2.53
CA THR A 13 5.77 -5.39 -1.98
C THR A 13 5.69 -6.52 -0.95
N ILE A 14 6.21 -7.70 -1.27
CA ILE A 14 6.22 -8.85 -0.36
C ILE A 14 7.03 -8.54 0.90
N ALA A 15 8.19 -7.91 0.76
CA ALA A 15 9.04 -7.51 1.88
C ALA A 15 8.32 -6.53 2.82
N PHE A 16 7.58 -5.55 2.29
CA PHE A 16 6.80 -4.64 3.13
C PHE A 16 5.63 -5.32 3.84
N LEU A 17 4.95 -6.27 3.19
CA LEU A 17 3.89 -7.04 3.83
C LEU A 17 4.44 -7.91 4.97
N ILE A 18 5.55 -8.60 4.74
CA ILE A 18 6.24 -9.38 5.77
C ILE A 18 6.72 -8.46 6.91
N GLY A 19 7.30 -7.31 6.57
CA GLY A 19 7.75 -6.31 7.54
C GLY A 19 6.61 -5.80 8.43
N GLY A 20 5.47 -5.43 7.83
CA GLY A 20 4.29 -5.00 8.57
C GLY A 20 3.75 -6.09 9.50
N TYR A 21 3.67 -7.33 9.01
CA TYR A 21 3.24 -8.48 9.82
C TYR A 21 4.20 -8.77 10.97
N ALA A 22 5.51 -8.82 10.69
CA ALA A 22 6.53 -9.06 11.70
C ALA A 22 6.51 -7.96 12.79
N PHE A 23 6.40 -6.70 12.39
CA PHE A 23 6.34 -5.57 13.31
C PHE A 23 5.12 -5.68 14.24
N GLN A 24 3.95 -6.03 13.68
CA GLN A 24 2.75 -6.28 14.47
C GLN A 24 2.92 -7.46 15.43
N TYR A 25 3.48 -8.57 14.96
CA TYR A 25 3.71 -9.76 15.76
C TYR A 25 4.59 -9.47 16.97
N PHE A 26 5.73 -8.80 16.75
CA PHE A 26 6.62 -8.43 17.85
C PHE A 26 6.02 -7.40 18.79
N THR A 27 5.22 -6.45 18.28
CA THR A 27 4.51 -5.48 19.12
C THR A 27 3.55 -6.19 20.08
N ARG A 28 2.86 -7.25 19.64
CA ARG A 28 1.95 -8.02 20.50
C ARG A 28 2.68 -8.97 21.45
N LYS A 29 3.78 -9.60 20.99
CA LYS A 29 4.47 -10.65 21.74
C LYS A 29 5.52 -10.13 22.72
N LYS A 30 6.15 -8.98 22.44
CA LYS A 30 7.21 -8.39 23.28
C LYS A 30 6.71 -7.13 23.98
N LEU A 31 6.55 -7.21 25.30
CA LEU A 31 6.10 -6.09 26.14
C LEU A 31 6.98 -4.83 26.00
N GLY A 32 8.30 -5.00 25.87
CA GLY A 32 9.23 -3.88 25.64
C GLY A 32 8.94 -3.13 24.32
N MET A 33 8.62 -3.88 23.25
CA MET A 33 8.24 -3.27 21.98
C MET A 33 6.88 -2.59 22.07
N LEU A 34 5.91 -3.18 22.78
CA LEU A 34 4.61 -2.56 23.01
C LEU A 34 4.74 -1.21 23.73
N ARG A 35 5.56 -1.14 24.78
CA ARG A 35 5.82 0.11 25.51
C ARG A 35 6.47 1.17 24.63
N TRP A 36 7.46 0.78 23.85
CA TRP A 36 8.13 1.68 22.91
C TRP A 36 7.18 2.19 21.83
N VAL A 37 6.37 1.32 21.23
CA VAL A 37 5.37 1.69 20.21
C VAL A 37 4.34 2.65 20.81
N ASN A 38 3.84 2.39 22.02
CA ASN A 38 2.90 3.28 22.69
C ASN A 38 3.50 4.67 22.95
N TYR A 39 4.76 4.74 23.37
CA TYR A 39 5.46 6.01 23.53
C TYR A 39 5.54 6.79 22.20
N GLN A 40 5.93 6.12 21.11
CA GLN A 40 5.97 6.77 19.78
C GLN A 40 4.58 7.21 19.31
N ASN A 41 3.55 6.39 19.54
CA ASN A 41 2.18 6.72 19.22
C ASN A 41 1.71 8.01 19.92
N MET A 42 2.05 8.19 21.20
CA MET A 42 1.75 9.44 21.92
C MET A 42 2.44 10.64 21.29
N GLN A 43 3.68 10.50 20.80
CA GLN A 43 4.38 11.57 20.10
C GLN A 43 3.73 11.91 18.76
N ILE A 44 3.31 10.89 18.00
CA ILE A 44 2.66 11.05 16.69
C ILE A 44 1.27 11.70 16.85
N GLN A 45 0.48 11.29 17.85
CA GLN A 45 -0.85 11.88 18.11
C GLN A 45 -0.78 13.35 18.52
N LYS A 46 0.29 13.78 19.19
CA LYS A 46 0.48 15.18 19.55
C LYS A 46 0.69 16.08 18.33
N ASN A 47 1.03 15.53 17.17
CA ASN A 47 1.28 16.31 15.97
C ASN A 47 0.03 16.37 15.07
N PRO A 48 -0.67 17.51 15.00
CA PRO A 48 -1.90 17.63 14.21
C PRO A 48 -1.66 17.50 12.70
N VAL A 49 -0.42 17.71 12.24
CA VAL A 49 -0.04 17.58 10.82
C VAL A 49 -0.17 16.12 10.36
N TYR A 50 0.08 15.16 11.25
CA TYR A 50 0.08 13.75 10.89
C TYR A 50 -1.32 13.26 10.48
N ASP A 51 -2.37 13.72 11.18
CA ASP A 51 -3.73 13.30 10.88
C ASP A 51 -4.18 13.82 9.50
N ILE A 52 -3.79 15.05 9.14
CA ILE A 52 -4.03 15.62 7.80
C ILE A 52 -3.26 14.83 6.73
N LEU A 53 -1.96 14.58 6.95
CA LEU A 53 -1.12 13.84 6.00
C LEU A 53 -1.66 12.42 5.73
N LYS A 54 -2.19 11.76 6.77
CA LYS A 54 -2.82 10.44 6.67
C LYS A 54 -3.93 10.42 5.62
N TYR A 55 -4.84 11.38 5.65
CA TYR A 55 -5.95 11.43 4.70
C TYR A 55 -5.51 11.89 3.31
N ILE A 56 -4.55 12.82 3.21
CA ILE A 56 -3.99 13.26 1.92
C ILE A 56 -3.33 12.08 1.20
N THR A 57 -2.50 11.31 1.90
CA THR A 57 -1.82 10.14 1.30
C THR A 57 -2.79 9.07 0.84
N VAL A 58 -3.85 8.82 1.61
CA VAL A 58 -4.94 7.93 1.21
C VAL A 58 -5.67 8.44 -0.03
N ALA A 59 -6.06 9.72 -0.05
CA ALA A 59 -6.76 10.31 -1.17
C ALA A 59 -5.93 10.22 -2.46
N ALA A 60 -4.62 10.52 -2.37
CA ALA A 60 -3.69 10.39 -3.48
C ALA A 60 -3.62 8.94 -4.00
N ALA A 61 -3.56 7.95 -3.11
CA ALA A 61 -3.56 6.53 -3.50
C ALA A 61 -4.85 6.13 -4.22
N ILE A 62 -6.02 6.58 -3.74
CA ILE A 62 -7.32 6.33 -4.39
C ILE A 62 -7.32 6.90 -5.81
N VAL A 63 -6.90 8.16 -5.99
CA VAL A 63 -6.87 8.81 -7.30
C VAL A 63 -5.99 8.03 -8.28
N LEU A 64 -4.80 7.60 -7.85
CA LEU A 64 -3.89 6.80 -8.68
C LEU A 64 -4.48 5.43 -9.05
N ILE A 65 -5.14 4.76 -8.10
CA ILE A 65 -5.81 3.48 -8.35
C ILE A 65 -6.92 3.65 -9.40
N VAL A 66 -7.74 4.69 -9.30
CA VAL A 66 -8.82 4.99 -10.26
C VAL A 66 -8.24 5.26 -11.65
N LEU A 67 -7.17 6.04 -11.76
CA LEU A 67 -6.49 6.31 -13.04
C LEU A 67 -5.99 5.02 -13.71
N ILE A 68 -5.43 4.09 -12.94
CA ILE A 68 -4.98 2.79 -13.46
C ILE A 68 -6.15 1.95 -13.95
N ILE A 69 -7.28 1.91 -13.23
CA ILE A 69 -8.48 1.18 -13.68
C ILE A 69 -9.01 1.73 -15.01
N VAL A 70 -9.10 3.06 -15.12
CA VAL A 70 -9.56 3.73 -16.35
C VAL A 70 -8.61 3.44 -17.50
N GLY A 71 -7.31 3.53 -17.25
CA GLY A 71 -6.27 3.19 -18.24
C GLY A 71 -6.33 1.72 -18.67
N TYR A 72 -6.59 0.79 -17.74
CA TYR A 72 -6.79 -0.62 -18.04
C TYR A 72 -8.00 -0.84 -18.95
N ARG A 73 -9.15 -0.23 -18.64
CA ARG A 73 -10.38 -0.37 -19.46
C ARG A 73 -10.16 0.10 -20.89
N LYS A 74 -9.42 1.20 -21.09
CA LYS A 74 -9.08 1.73 -22.43
C LYS A 74 -8.17 0.80 -23.24
N LYS A 75 -7.38 -0.06 -22.58
CA LYS A 75 -6.36 -0.91 -23.22
C LYS A 75 -6.59 -2.41 -22.97
N LYS A 76 -7.82 -2.80 -22.61
CA LYS A 76 -8.16 -4.16 -22.18
C LYS A 76 -7.75 -5.25 -23.17
N GLU A 77 -7.73 -4.93 -24.47
CA GLU A 77 -7.41 -5.88 -25.55
C GLU A 77 -5.91 -6.16 -25.68
N LEU A 78 -5.05 -5.26 -25.19
CA LEU A 78 -3.58 -5.39 -25.22
C LEU A 78 -3.02 -5.96 -23.91
N LEU A 79 -3.84 -5.96 -22.86
CA LEU A 79 -3.45 -6.38 -21.51
C LEU A 79 -3.78 -7.86 -21.33
N GLY A 80 -2.80 -8.62 -20.85
CA GLY A 80 -2.94 -10.07 -20.71
C GLY A 80 -3.69 -10.44 -19.43
N LYS A 81 -4.04 -11.72 -19.29
CA LYS A 81 -4.68 -12.25 -18.07
C LYS A 81 -3.86 -11.99 -16.80
N ILE A 82 -2.52 -11.98 -16.89
CA ILE A 82 -1.63 -11.69 -15.76
C ILE A 82 -1.77 -10.24 -15.29
N ASP A 83 -1.88 -9.28 -16.22
CA ASP A 83 -2.05 -7.86 -15.91
C ASP A 83 -3.38 -7.61 -15.17
N PHE A 84 -4.44 -8.35 -15.57
CA PHE A 84 -5.73 -8.33 -14.87
C PHE A 84 -5.61 -8.82 -13.42
N VAL A 85 -4.96 -9.97 -13.20
CA VAL A 85 -4.76 -10.52 -11.85
C VAL A 85 -4.01 -9.53 -10.96
N MET A 86 -2.96 -8.88 -11.48
CA MET A 86 -2.17 -7.92 -10.70
C MET A 86 -2.94 -6.64 -10.37
N ILE A 87 -3.88 -6.21 -11.21
CA ILE A 87 -4.79 -5.11 -10.89
C ILE A 87 -5.78 -5.50 -9.79
N VAL A 88 -6.28 -6.74 -9.79
CA VAL A 88 -7.13 -7.25 -8.71
C VAL A 88 -6.37 -7.28 -7.38
N ILE A 89 -5.12 -7.75 -7.37
CA ILE A 89 -4.28 -7.74 -6.16
C ILE A 89 -4.06 -6.30 -5.66
N MET A 90 -3.83 -5.35 -6.56
CA MET A 90 -3.70 -3.93 -6.21
C MET A 90 -4.98 -3.37 -5.58
N GLN A 91 -6.17 -3.77 -6.06
CA GLN A 91 -7.44 -3.38 -5.44
C GLN A 91 -7.57 -3.94 -4.03
N ILE A 92 -7.27 -5.22 -3.84
CA ILE A 92 -7.33 -5.86 -2.53
C ILE A 92 -6.40 -5.14 -1.54
N LEU A 93 -5.17 -4.83 -1.96
CA LEU A 93 -4.22 -4.07 -1.13
C LEU A 93 -4.69 -2.64 -0.88
N GLY A 94 -5.23 -1.95 -1.89
CA GLY A 94 -5.78 -0.60 -1.76
C GLY A 94 -6.94 -0.56 -0.76
N ILE A 95 -7.90 -1.47 -0.88
CA ILE A 95 -9.03 -1.59 0.06
C ILE A 95 -8.53 -1.95 1.47
N SER A 96 -7.54 -2.82 1.59
CA SER A 96 -6.94 -3.17 2.89
C SER A 96 -6.28 -1.96 3.55
N TYR A 97 -5.53 -1.16 2.77
CA TYR A 97 -4.90 0.07 3.24
C TYR A 97 -5.94 1.10 3.68
N LEU A 98 -7.01 1.29 2.90
CA LEU A 98 -8.15 2.15 3.28
C LEU A 98 -8.83 1.66 4.56
N GLY A 99 -9.16 0.38 4.62
CA GLY A 99 -9.85 -0.24 5.75
C GLY A 99 -9.05 -0.08 7.03
N ILE A 100 -7.73 -0.31 6.98
CA ILE A 100 -6.88 -0.07 8.15
C ILE A 100 -6.87 1.42 8.50
N THR A 101 -6.64 2.31 7.53
CA THR A 101 -6.52 3.76 7.77
C THR A 101 -7.78 4.43 8.34
N VAL A 102 -8.95 3.97 7.91
CA VAL A 102 -10.23 4.59 8.26
C VAL A 102 -10.88 3.88 9.45
N LEU A 103 -10.80 2.55 9.51
CA LEU A 103 -11.56 1.74 10.48
C LEU A 103 -10.74 1.31 11.69
N LYS A 104 -9.40 1.38 11.65
CA LYS A 104 -8.56 1.00 12.78
C LYS A 104 -7.99 2.22 13.49
N SER A 105 -7.79 2.03 14.79
CA SER A 105 -7.17 2.99 15.69
C SER A 105 -6.10 2.28 16.53
N ILE A 106 -5.31 3.06 17.26
CA ILE A 106 -4.26 2.57 18.16
C ILE A 106 -4.83 1.67 19.25
N GLU A 107 -6.06 1.93 19.69
CA GLU A 107 -6.75 1.16 20.72
C GLU A 107 -7.03 -0.28 20.27
N SER A 108 -7.46 -0.45 19.00
CA SER A 108 -7.63 -1.77 18.41
C SER A 108 -6.30 -2.38 17.97
N PHE A 109 -5.33 -1.53 17.60
CA PHE A 109 -4.10 -1.94 16.94
C PHE A 109 -2.91 -1.06 17.34
N PRO A 110 -2.12 -1.45 18.37
CA PRO A 110 -1.01 -0.62 18.84
C PRO A 110 0.03 -0.30 17.75
N ALA A 111 0.26 -1.23 16.81
CA ALA A 111 1.18 -1.04 15.68
C ALA A 111 0.57 -0.22 14.51
N TYR A 112 -0.60 0.39 14.67
CA TYR A 112 -1.36 1.05 13.61
C TYR A 112 -0.53 2.06 12.79
N TYR A 113 0.07 3.06 13.43
CA TYR A 113 0.85 4.08 12.73
C TYR A 113 2.11 3.56 12.05
N PHE A 114 2.62 2.41 12.50
CA PHE A 114 3.77 1.76 11.88
C PHE A 114 3.36 0.88 10.70
N LEU A 115 2.19 0.23 10.77
CA LEU A 115 1.63 -0.57 9.69
C LEU A 115 1.21 0.27 8.49
N MET A 116 0.77 1.51 8.70
CA MET A 116 0.34 2.41 7.64
C MET A 116 1.43 2.65 6.59
N PRO A 117 2.66 3.08 6.93
CA PRO A 117 3.75 3.19 5.98
C PRO A 117 4.06 1.89 5.23
N PHE A 118 4.04 0.73 5.90
CA PHE A 118 4.32 -0.55 5.24
C PHE A 118 3.26 -0.88 4.19
N LEU A 119 1.98 -0.73 4.52
CA LEU A 119 0.87 -0.98 3.60
C LEU A 119 0.76 0.10 2.52
N GLY A 120 1.01 1.36 2.86
CA GLY A 120 1.07 2.47 1.92
C GLY A 120 2.20 2.30 0.91
N ALA A 121 3.38 1.86 1.36
CA ALA A 121 4.49 1.57 0.46
C ALA A 121 4.20 0.34 -0.40
N ALA A 122 3.62 -0.73 0.17
CA ALA A 122 3.21 -1.91 -0.59
C ALA A 122 2.20 -1.58 -1.71
N THR A 123 1.19 -0.75 -1.41
CA THR A 123 0.20 -0.28 -2.40
C THR A 123 0.86 0.60 -3.46
N LEU A 124 1.75 1.51 -3.08
CA LEU A 124 2.48 2.38 -4.01
C LEU A 124 3.33 1.57 -4.99
N MET A 125 4.02 0.51 -4.55
CA MET A 125 4.80 -0.34 -5.45
C MET A 125 3.93 -1.05 -6.48
N GLN A 126 2.75 -1.51 -6.09
CA GLN A 126 1.79 -2.11 -7.03
C GLN A 126 1.18 -1.08 -7.98
N ILE A 127 0.90 0.14 -7.51
CA ILE A 127 0.45 1.26 -8.34
C ILE A 127 1.50 1.58 -9.39
N ILE A 128 2.78 1.70 -9.02
CA ILE A 128 3.87 1.96 -9.97
C ILE A 128 3.97 0.82 -10.99
N ARG A 129 3.98 -0.43 -10.52
CA ARG A 129 4.06 -1.60 -11.40
C ARG A 129 2.93 -1.62 -12.44
N ASN A 130 1.69 -1.49 -11.98
CA ASN A 130 0.51 -1.52 -12.84
C ASN A 130 0.43 -0.26 -13.72
N GLY A 131 0.89 0.89 -13.22
CA GLY A 131 1.02 2.13 -13.99
C GLY A 131 1.98 1.98 -15.17
N ILE A 132 3.15 1.34 -14.96
CA ILE A 132 4.11 1.05 -16.05
C ILE A 132 3.51 0.06 -17.06
N ALA A 133 2.79 -0.97 -16.58
CA ALA A 133 2.14 -1.95 -17.47
C ALA A 133 1.10 -1.28 -18.37
N VAL A 134 0.23 -0.45 -17.80
CA VAL A 134 -0.80 0.30 -18.55
C VAL A 134 -0.18 1.38 -19.43
N GLY A 135 0.86 2.07 -18.97
CA GLY A 135 1.50 3.18 -19.70
C GLY A 135 2.32 2.72 -20.90
N THR A 136 3.05 1.60 -20.77
CA THR A 136 4.02 1.18 -21.80
C THR A 136 3.45 0.29 -22.91
N LYS A 137 2.28 -0.32 -22.71
CA LYS A 137 1.56 -0.98 -23.80
C LYS A 137 0.84 0.10 -24.62
N LYS A 138 1.47 0.55 -25.71
CA LYS A 138 0.87 1.52 -26.64
C LYS A 138 -0.01 0.77 -27.63
N ASN A 139 -1.12 1.39 -28.05
CA ASN A 139 -1.86 0.91 -29.21
C ASN A 139 -0.92 1.03 -30.41
N GLU A 140 -0.43 -0.09 -30.93
CA GLU A 140 -0.06 -0.16 -32.34
C GLU A 140 -1.40 -0.05 -33.09
N LYS A 141 -1.70 1.17 -33.51
CA LYS A 141 -2.65 1.42 -34.60
C LYS A 141 -1.83 1.58 -35.86
#